data_AF-A0A7S3S4L7-F1
#
_entry.id   AF-A0A7S3S4L7-F1
#
_cell.length_a   1.000
_cell.length_b   1.000
_cell.length_c   1.000
_cell.angle_alpha   90.00
_cell.angle_beta   90.00
_cell.angle_gamma   90.00
#
_symmetry.space_group_name_H-M   'P 1'
#
loop_
_entity.id
_entity.type
_entity.pdbx_description
1 polymer ?
#
loop_
_entity_poly.entity_id
_entity_poly.type
_entity_poly.pdbx_seq_one_letter_code
_entity_poly.pdbx_strand_id
1 'polypeptide(L)'
;AGYRPEQIIAARDEVSQLLFFAVFSIFVQVSFVTMAAFCYQECVMTVLPEVDPAKRGTDFTRWTSSLFWGLGSHRAICLSSICCPCIRWADNQQKLGIMSFWPAVVLSTCSLLMLELTYGLFLILIVMGMLYFRQRLRRKFKMERSSCSWLSDLLALMICLPCAIAQDSRQVE
;
A
#
# COMPACT_ATOMS: atom_id res chain seq x y z
N ALA A 1 -47.18 -12.63 5.38
CA ALA A 1 -46.75 -11.60 6.35
C ALA A 1 -46.24 -10.41 5.57
N GLY A 2 -47.02 -9.33 5.47
CA GLY A 2 -46.60 -8.11 4.78
C GLY A 2 -45.84 -7.20 5.73
N TYR A 3 -44.77 -6.56 5.25
CA TYR A 3 -44.08 -5.51 5.99
C TYR A 3 -45.01 -4.33 6.24
N ARG A 4 -45.00 -3.77 7.45
CA ARG A 4 -45.72 -2.52 7.74
C ARG A 4 -44.99 -1.36 7.05
N PRO A 5 -45.71 -0.38 6.48
CA PRO A 5 -45.11 0.77 5.81
C PRO A 5 -44.11 1.54 6.69
N GLU A 6 -44.35 1.57 8.01
CA GLU A 6 -43.42 2.14 9.00
C GLU A 6 -42.04 1.46 8.99
N GLN A 7 -42.00 0.14 8.80
CA GLN A 7 -40.74 -0.63 8.74
C GLN A 7 -39.96 -0.32 7.45
N ILE A 8 -40.65 -0.03 6.35
CA ILE A 8 -40.03 0.34 5.08
C ILE A 8 -39.42 1.74 5.15
N ILE A 9 -40.11 2.68 5.80
CA ILE A 9 -39.62 4.06 5.99
C ILE A 9 -38.38 4.05 6.91
N ALA A 10 -38.45 3.34 8.04
CA ALA A 10 -37.31 3.22 8.96
C ALA A 10 -36.07 2.62 8.27
N ALA A 11 -36.24 1.53 7.51
CA ALA A 11 -35.13 0.91 6.77
C ALA A 11 -34.53 1.85 5.71
N ARG A 12 -35.35 2.66 5.03
CA ARG A 12 -34.86 3.65 4.07
C ARG A 12 -34.01 4.73 4.73
N ASP A 13 -34.45 5.22 5.90
CA ASP A 13 -33.73 6.26 6.63
C ASP A 13 -32.39 5.73 7.16
N GLU A 14 -32.36 4.50 7.69
CA GLU A 14 -31.11 3.82 8.10
C GLU A 14 -30.13 3.67 6.94
N VAL A 15 -30.60 3.18 5.77
CA VAL A 15 -29.75 3.04 4.57
C VAL A 15 -29.23 4.41 4.11
N SER A 16 -30.06 5.44 4.14
CA SER A 16 -29.67 6.79 3.71
C SER A 16 -28.61 7.39 4.63
N GLN A 17 -28.73 7.19 5.94
CA GLN A 17 -27.71 7.61 6.91
C GLN A 17 -26.39 6.87 6.71
N LEU A 18 -26.43 5.54 6.52
CA LEU A 18 -25.24 4.73 6.25
C LEU A 18 -24.52 5.18 4.98
N LEU A 19 -25.27 5.41 3.90
CA LEU A 19 -24.71 5.92 2.64
C LEU A 19 -24.07 7.29 2.81
N PHE A 20 -24.71 8.20 3.56
CA PHE A 20 -24.14 9.52 3.84
C PHE A 20 -22.82 9.41 4.60
N PHE A 21 -22.75 8.62 5.66
CA PHE A 21 -21.50 8.41 6.41
C PHE A 21 -20.42 7.75 5.57
N ALA A 22 -20.77 6.77 4.72
CA ALA A 22 -19.82 6.12 3.83
C ALA A 22 -19.23 7.10 2.80
N VAL A 23 -20.08 7.87 2.12
CA VAL A 23 -19.65 8.88 1.13
C VAL A 23 -18.80 9.97 1.79
N PHE A 24 -19.20 10.45 2.96
CA PHE A 24 -18.44 11.44 3.72
C PHE A 24 -17.06 10.89 4.14
N SER A 25 -17.01 9.66 4.65
CA SER A 25 -15.76 8.98 5.01
C SER A 25 -14.83 8.85 3.81
N ILE A 26 -15.33 8.36 2.67
CA ILE A 26 -14.55 8.22 1.43
C ILE A 26 -14.01 9.58 0.98
N PHE A 27 -14.83 10.63 1.02
CA PHE A 27 -14.39 11.97 0.64
C PHE A 27 -13.25 12.47 1.53
N VAL A 28 -13.35 12.28 2.85
CA VAL A 28 -12.30 12.65 3.81
C VAL A 28 -11.02 11.86 3.54
N GLN A 29 -11.11 10.54 3.33
CA GLN A 29 -9.96 9.69 3.04
C GLN A 29 -9.25 10.08 1.75
N VAL A 30 -9.99 10.26 0.65
CA VAL A 30 -9.42 10.68 -0.65
C VAL A 30 -8.75 12.04 -0.51
N SER A 31 -9.41 13.01 0.12
CA SER A 31 -8.86 14.36 0.33
C SER A 31 -7.57 14.30 1.17
N PHE A 32 -7.57 13.52 2.24
CA PHE A 32 -6.39 13.34 3.10
C PHE A 32 -5.23 12.70 2.32
N VAL A 33 -5.47 11.61 1.59
CA VAL A 33 -4.43 10.93 0.82
C VAL A 33 -3.89 11.81 -0.29
N THR A 34 -4.74 12.53 -1.03
CA THR A 34 -4.31 13.46 -2.07
C THR A 34 -3.47 14.59 -1.49
N MET A 35 -3.89 15.21 -0.39
CA MET A 35 -3.14 16.26 0.28
C MET A 35 -1.79 15.75 0.80
N ALA A 36 -1.78 14.59 1.47
CA ALA A 36 -0.55 13.96 1.96
C ALA A 36 0.39 13.57 0.82
N ALA A 37 -0.14 13.05 -0.31
CA ALA A 37 0.64 12.70 -1.48
C ALA A 37 1.26 13.93 -2.14
N PHE A 38 0.51 15.02 -2.24
CA PHE A 38 1.01 16.30 -2.76
C PHE A 38 2.12 16.86 -1.87
N CYS A 39 1.90 16.94 -0.55
CA CYS A 39 2.93 17.35 0.40
C CYS A 39 4.17 16.44 0.35
N TYR A 40 3.99 15.13 0.22
CA TYR A 40 5.11 14.18 0.11
C TYR A 40 5.91 14.40 -1.18
N GLN A 41 5.23 14.61 -2.31
CA GLN A 41 5.90 14.85 -3.58
C GLN A 41 6.75 16.13 -3.54
N GLU A 42 6.20 17.21 -3.00
CA GLU A 42 6.89 18.51 -2.92
C GLU A 42 8.04 18.49 -1.90
N CYS A 43 7.84 17.89 -0.73
CA CYS A 43 8.83 17.93 0.36
C CYS A 43 9.90 16.82 0.30
N VAL A 44 9.57 15.65 -0.25
CA VAL A 44 10.42 14.45 -0.13
C VAL A 44 10.94 13.98 -1.47
N MET A 45 10.09 13.83 -2.50
CA MET A 45 10.52 13.24 -3.77
C MET A 45 11.40 14.15 -4.63
N THR A 46 11.30 15.47 -4.48
CA THR A 46 12.16 16.44 -5.17
C THR A 46 13.62 16.32 -4.73
N VAL A 47 13.88 15.73 -3.56
CA VAL A 47 15.21 15.35 -3.10
C VAL A 47 15.53 13.96 -3.64
N LEU A 48 16.22 13.90 -4.78
CA LEU A 48 16.82 12.64 -5.25
C LEU A 48 17.71 12.09 -4.11
N PRO A 49 17.49 10.84 -3.64
CA PRO A 49 18.39 10.28 -2.66
C PRO A 49 19.77 10.17 -3.30
N GLU A 50 20.74 10.86 -2.71
CA GLU A 50 22.14 10.69 -3.05
C GLU A 50 22.47 9.20 -2.93
N VAL A 51 23.03 8.61 -4.00
CA VAL A 51 23.36 7.18 -4.00
C VAL A 51 24.36 6.94 -2.89
N ASP A 52 23.91 6.33 -1.79
CA ASP A 52 24.74 6.09 -0.62
C ASP A 52 25.99 5.30 -1.03
N PRO A 53 27.19 5.93 -1.02
CA PRO A 53 28.41 5.27 -1.46
C PRO A 53 28.74 4.07 -0.57
N ALA A 54 28.23 4.00 0.67
CA ALA A 54 28.40 2.86 1.57
C ALA A 54 27.65 1.61 1.11
N LYS A 55 26.63 1.74 0.25
CA LYS A 55 25.91 0.61 -0.35
C LYS A 55 26.56 0.10 -1.65
N ARG A 56 27.69 0.67 -2.06
CA ARG A 56 28.43 0.22 -3.24
C ARG A 56 29.04 -1.16 -2.95
N GLY A 57 28.44 -2.21 -3.51
CA GLY A 57 28.88 -3.60 -3.32
C GLY A 57 27.97 -4.45 -2.43
N THR A 58 26.87 -3.91 -1.91
CA THR A 58 25.87 -4.73 -1.21
C THR A 58 25.13 -5.65 -2.19
N ASP A 59 24.96 -6.91 -1.79
CA ASP A 59 24.23 -7.89 -2.56
C ASP A 59 22.72 -7.63 -2.47
N PHE A 60 22.16 -7.04 -3.53
CA PHE A 60 20.71 -6.81 -3.66
C PHE A 60 19.95 -8.03 -4.23
N THR A 61 20.63 -9.15 -4.53
CA THR A 61 19.96 -10.37 -5.01
C THR A 61 19.18 -11.09 -3.92
N ARG A 62 19.28 -10.62 -2.67
CA ARG A 62 18.48 -11.05 -1.53
C ARG A 62 17.89 -9.86 -0.81
N TRP A 63 16.88 -10.11 0.02
CA TRP A 63 16.34 -9.08 0.91
C TRP A 63 17.43 -8.60 1.87
N THR A 64 17.71 -7.30 1.85
CA THR A 64 18.69 -6.67 2.74
C THR A 64 18.23 -6.63 4.20
N SER A 65 16.92 -6.74 4.43
CA SER A 65 16.31 -6.65 5.75
C SER A 65 15.19 -7.67 5.94
N SER A 66 15.01 -8.11 7.19
CA SER A 66 13.89 -8.99 7.56
C SER A 66 12.56 -8.24 7.59
N LEU A 67 11.46 -8.97 7.44
CA LEU A 67 10.10 -8.42 7.36
C LEU A 67 9.74 -7.58 8.60
N PHE A 68 10.04 -8.07 9.81
CA PHE A 68 9.66 -7.42 11.08
C PHE A 68 10.77 -6.57 11.73
N TRP A 69 11.97 -6.49 11.14
CA TRP A 69 13.15 -5.85 11.77
C TRP A 69 13.13 -4.30 11.75
N GLY A 70 11.96 -3.70 11.53
CA GLY A 70 11.80 -2.28 11.22
C GLY A 70 11.76 -1.30 12.42
N LEU A 71 11.60 -1.78 13.66
CA LEU A 71 11.41 -0.89 14.82
C LEU A 71 12.70 -0.22 15.35
N GLY A 72 13.88 -0.64 14.89
CA GLY A 72 15.18 -0.14 15.36
C GLY A 72 15.72 1.05 14.56
N SER A 73 16.44 0.77 13.47
CA SER A 73 17.23 1.75 12.70
C SER A 73 16.46 2.49 11.61
N HIS A 74 15.29 2.01 11.19
CA HIS A 74 14.50 2.56 10.07
C HIS A 74 13.09 3.01 10.50
N ARG A 75 12.97 3.62 11.67
CA ARG A 75 11.69 4.02 12.27
C ARG A 75 10.86 4.94 11.36
N ALA A 76 11.51 5.89 10.69
CA ALA A 76 10.82 6.79 9.76
C ALA A 76 10.19 6.04 8.58
N ILE A 77 10.90 5.04 8.02
CA ILE A 77 10.38 4.19 6.94
C ILE A 77 9.17 3.41 7.43
N CYS A 78 9.29 2.72 8.56
CA CYS A 78 8.19 1.92 9.10
C CYS A 78 6.98 2.77 9.44
N LEU A 79 7.17 3.92 10.09
CA LEU A 79 6.08 4.85 10.41
C LEU A 79 5.40 5.34 9.12
N SER A 80 6.18 5.74 8.11
CA SER A 80 5.61 6.17 6.82
C SER A 80 4.86 5.05 6.09
N SER A 81 5.32 3.81 6.15
CA SER A 81 4.63 2.65 5.55
C SER A 81 3.36 2.26 6.30
N ILE A 82 3.29 2.52 7.62
CA ILE A 82 2.10 2.25 8.45
C ILE A 82 1.07 3.37 8.29
N CYS A 83 1.50 4.63 8.40
CA CYS A 83 0.61 5.79 8.33
C CYS A 83 0.10 6.04 6.90
N CYS A 84 0.96 5.88 5.89
CA CYS A 84 0.67 6.22 4.50
C CYS A 84 1.15 5.13 3.53
N PRO A 85 0.63 3.89 3.61
CA PRO A 85 1.08 2.78 2.77
C PRO A 85 0.92 3.05 1.27
N CYS A 86 -0.14 3.73 0.84
CA CYS A 86 -0.38 4.09 -0.57
C CYS A 86 0.73 4.98 -1.14
N ILE A 87 1.06 6.05 -0.43
CA ILE A 87 2.09 7.01 -0.82
C ILE A 87 3.45 6.33 -0.85
N ARG A 88 3.76 5.55 0.19
CA ARG A 88 5.04 4.86 0.31
C ARG A 88 5.21 3.78 -0.76
N TRP A 89 4.16 3.03 -1.04
CA TRP A 89 4.18 2.06 -2.14
C TRP A 89 4.33 2.74 -3.50
N ALA A 90 3.63 3.85 -3.74
CA ALA A 90 3.73 4.63 -4.97
C ALA A 90 5.15 5.17 -5.22
N ASP A 91 5.79 5.69 -4.17
CA ASP A 91 7.19 6.13 -4.20
C ASP A 91 8.13 4.98 -4.61
N ASN A 92 7.95 3.78 -4.04
CA ASN A 92 8.72 2.60 -4.42
C ASN A 92 8.54 2.23 -5.90
N GLN A 93 7.29 2.28 -6.41
CA GLN A 93 7.03 1.98 -7.82
C GLN A 93 7.68 2.99 -8.76
N GLN A 94 7.70 4.28 -8.37
CA GLN A 94 8.37 5.34 -9.14
C GLN A 94 9.88 5.15 -9.13
N LYS A 95 10.51 4.95 -7.97
CA LYS A 95 11.95 4.73 -7.82
C LYS A 95 12.44 3.50 -8.61
N LEU A 96 11.62 2.46 -8.72
CA LEU A 96 11.92 1.26 -9.51
C LEU A 96 11.66 1.42 -11.01
N GLY A 97 11.06 2.54 -11.44
CA GLY A 97 10.60 2.75 -12.82
C GLY A 97 9.59 1.68 -13.25
N ILE A 98 8.68 1.28 -12.37
CA ILE A 98 7.58 0.35 -12.67
C ILE A 98 6.32 1.13 -13.04
N MET A 99 6.02 2.19 -12.30
CA MET A 99 4.85 3.05 -12.48
C MET A 99 5.13 4.44 -11.91
N SER A 100 4.60 5.49 -12.53
CA SER A 100 4.74 6.86 -12.02
C SER A 100 3.96 7.06 -10.71
N PHE A 101 4.37 8.01 -9.87
CA PHE A 101 3.81 8.21 -8.53
C PHE A 101 2.29 8.40 -8.52
N TRP A 102 1.73 9.34 -9.29
CA TRP A 102 0.28 9.61 -9.26
C TRP A 102 -0.59 8.41 -9.68
N PRO A 103 -0.33 7.73 -10.82
CA PRO A 103 -1.03 6.49 -11.14
C PRO A 103 -0.93 5.43 -10.04
N ALA A 104 0.23 5.32 -9.37
CA ALA A 104 0.42 4.38 -8.28
C ALA A 104 -0.37 4.77 -7.02
N VAL A 105 -0.44 6.06 -6.69
CA VAL A 105 -1.29 6.57 -5.59
C VAL A 105 -2.75 6.26 -5.90
N VAL A 106 -3.25 6.61 -7.10
CA VAL A 106 -4.64 6.33 -7.50
C VAL A 106 -4.94 4.82 -7.41
N LEU A 107 -4.09 3.97 -7.97
CA LEU A 107 -4.29 2.52 -7.96
C LEU A 107 -4.35 1.95 -6.54
N SER A 108 -3.43 2.37 -5.67
CA SER A 108 -3.38 1.88 -4.29
C SER A 108 -4.53 2.43 -3.44
N THR A 109 -4.91 3.70 -3.60
CA THR A 109 -6.08 4.29 -2.93
C THR A 109 -7.38 3.64 -3.39
N CYS A 110 -7.59 3.46 -4.69
CA CYS A 110 -8.77 2.74 -5.21
C CYS A 110 -8.83 1.31 -4.67
N SER A 111 -7.69 0.63 -4.53
CA SER A 111 -7.64 -0.72 -3.96
C SER A 111 -8.09 -0.74 -2.50
N LEU A 112 -7.64 0.22 -1.67
CA LEU A 112 -8.10 0.35 -0.28
C LEU A 112 -9.59 0.67 -0.19
N LEU A 113 -10.08 1.62 -1.00
CA LEU A 113 -11.51 1.97 -1.03
C LEU A 113 -12.38 0.79 -1.44
N MET A 114 -11.95 -0.02 -2.42
CA MET A 114 -12.64 -1.25 -2.81
C MET A 114 -12.65 -2.27 -1.67
N LEU A 115 -11.57 -2.38 -0.90
CA LEU A 115 -11.51 -3.28 0.25
C LEU A 115 -12.55 -2.88 1.31
N GLU A 116 -12.66 -1.59 1.62
CA GLU A 116 -13.62 -1.05 2.58
C GLU A 116 -15.07 -1.21 2.10
N LEU A 117 -15.36 -0.80 0.87
CA LEU A 117 -16.71 -0.86 0.29
C LEU A 117 -17.25 -2.28 0.16
N THR A 118 -16.37 -3.25 0.00
CA THR A 118 -16.75 -4.66 -0.21
C THR A 118 -16.54 -5.53 1.02
N TYR A 119 -16.24 -4.92 2.17
CA TYR A 119 -15.99 -5.62 3.44
C TYR A 119 -14.97 -6.77 3.29
N GLY A 120 -13.93 -6.55 2.47
CA GLY A 120 -12.88 -7.55 2.26
C GLY A 120 -13.11 -8.54 1.12
N LEU A 121 -14.23 -8.49 0.39
CA LEU A 121 -14.48 -9.40 -0.74
C LEU A 121 -13.35 -9.35 -1.79
N PHE A 122 -12.79 -8.17 -2.02
CA PHE A 122 -11.70 -7.95 -2.98
C PHE A 122 -10.30 -8.17 -2.39
N LEU A 123 -10.17 -8.63 -1.13
CA LEU A 123 -8.87 -8.82 -0.48
C LEU A 123 -7.93 -9.70 -1.30
N ILE A 124 -8.42 -10.84 -1.80
CA ILE A 124 -7.61 -11.78 -2.59
C ILE A 124 -7.09 -11.10 -3.86
N LEU A 125 -7.95 -10.37 -4.58
CA LEU A 125 -7.55 -9.66 -5.81
C LEU A 125 -6.49 -8.60 -5.53
N ILE A 126 -6.66 -7.83 -4.45
CA ILE A 126 -5.70 -6.80 -4.03
C ILE A 126 -4.36 -7.44 -3.64
N VAL A 127 -4.38 -8.50 -2.85
CA VAL A 127 -3.17 -9.23 -2.44
C VAL A 127 -2.45 -9.83 -3.65
N MET A 128 -3.18 -10.40 -4.61
CA MET A 128 -2.60 -10.92 -5.86
C MET A 128 -1.99 -9.80 -6.71
N GLY A 129 -2.63 -8.62 -6.77
CA GLY A 129 -2.07 -7.44 -7.42
C GLY A 129 -0.76 -6.98 -6.75
N MET A 130 -0.76 -6.87 -5.42
CA MET A 130 0.44 -6.50 -4.65
C MET A 130 1.55 -7.55 -4.80
N LEU A 131 1.21 -8.84 -4.82
CA LEU A 131 2.15 -9.93 -5.08
C LEU A 131 2.76 -9.78 -6.48
N TYR A 132 1.97 -9.47 -7.50
CA TYR A 132 2.47 -9.24 -8.85
C TYR A 132 3.51 -8.11 -8.88
N PHE A 133 3.23 -6.96 -8.27
CA PHE A 133 4.19 -5.85 -8.20
C PHE A 133 5.44 -6.19 -7.39
N ARG A 134 5.29 -6.92 -6.29
CA ARG A 134 6.40 -7.41 -5.48
C ARG A 134 7.30 -8.39 -6.25
N GLN A 135 6.71 -9.27 -7.08
CA GLN A 135 7.48 -10.12 -7.99
C GLN A 135 8.22 -9.31 -9.06
N ARG A 136 7.66 -8.19 -9.54
CA ARG A 136 8.37 -7.28 -10.45
C ARG A 136 9.54 -6.58 -9.78
N LEU A 137 9.39 -6.18 -8.51
CA LEU A 137 10.49 -5.65 -7.70
C LEU A 137 11.64 -6.66 -7.59
N ARG A 138 11.35 -7.92 -7.26
CA ARG A 138 12.38 -8.99 -7.24
C ARG A 138 13.12 -9.15 -8.56
N ARG A 139 12.41 -9.03 -9.70
CA ARG A 139 13.02 -9.08 -11.04
C ARG A 139 13.95 -7.89 -11.29
N LYS A 140 13.60 -6.68 -10.82
CA LYS A 140 14.44 -5.49 -10.95
C LYS A 140 15.77 -5.64 -10.20
N PHE A 141 15.74 -6.27 -9.04
CA PHE A 141 16.93 -6.56 -8.23
C PHE A 141 17.62 -7.90 -8.56
N LYS A 142 17.17 -8.63 -9.60
CA LYS A 142 17.70 -9.93 -10.00
C LYS A 142 17.75 -10.94 -8.84
N MET A 143 16.75 -10.92 -7.96
CA MET A 143 16.68 -11.87 -6.85
C MET A 143 16.42 -13.29 -7.34
N GLU A 144 17.11 -14.27 -6.76
CA GLU A 144 16.92 -15.69 -7.09
C GLU A 144 15.48 -16.12 -6.77
N ARG A 145 14.81 -16.73 -7.76
CA ARG A 145 13.50 -17.35 -7.55
C ARG A 145 13.71 -18.72 -6.94
N SER A 146 13.59 -18.83 -5.63
CA SER A 146 13.33 -20.13 -5.00
C SER A 146 11.90 -20.58 -5.33
N SER A 147 11.66 -21.90 -5.41
CA SER A 147 10.33 -22.47 -5.69
C SER A 147 9.26 -22.00 -4.69
N CYS A 148 9.66 -21.55 -3.49
CA CYS A 148 8.78 -21.05 -2.43
C CYS A 148 8.77 -19.52 -2.27
N SER A 149 9.45 -18.77 -3.15
CA SER A 149 9.56 -17.31 -3.05
C SER A 149 8.19 -16.62 -3.12
N TRP A 150 7.32 -17.05 -4.02
CA TRP A 150 5.96 -16.52 -4.16
C TRP A 150 5.10 -16.77 -2.91
N LEU A 151 5.25 -17.93 -2.26
CA LEU A 151 4.51 -18.27 -1.04
C LEU A 151 4.98 -17.41 0.13
N SER A 152 6.30 -17.18 0.23
CA SER A 152 6.85 -16.30 1.26
C SER A 152 6.37 -14.85 1.11
N ASP A 153 6.23 -14.37 -0.12
CA ASP A 153 5.72 -13.03 -0.42
C ASP A 153 4.21 -12.93 -0.16
N LEU A 154 3.44 -13.97 -0.52
CA LEU A 154 2.02 -14.04 -0.23
C LEU A 154 1.77 -13.99 1.28
N LEU A 155 2.50 -14.80 2.06
CA LEU A 155 2.40 -14.78 3.53
C LEU A 155 2.81 -13.43 4.11
N ALA A 156 3.87 -12.80 3.60
CA ALA A 156 4.29 -11.48 4.04
C ALA A 156 3.19 -10.41 3.85
N LEU A 157 2.54 -10.42 2.68
CA LEU A 157 1.44 -9.50 2.35
C LEU A 157 0.20 -9.75 3.21
N MET A 158 -0.12 -11.00 3.51
CA MET A 158 -1.27 -11.39 4.34
C MET A 158 -1.07 -11.10 5.82
N ILE A 159 0.14 -11.29 6.35
CA ILE A 159 0.44 -11.09 7.78
C ILE A 159 0.59 -9.60 8.10
N CYS A 160 1.37 -8.86 7.31
CA CYS A 160 1.60 -7.45 7.55
C CYS A 160 1.96 -6.71 6.25
N LEU A 161 0.93 -6.22 5.54
CA LEU A 161 1.11 -5.40 4.34
C LEU A 161 2.01 -4.16 4.57
N PRO A 162 1.87 -3.38 5.66
CA PRO A 162 2.77 -2.26 5.92
C PRO A 162 4.23 -2.68 6.11
N CYS A 163 4.47 -3.83 6.73
CA CYS A 163 5.82 -4.37 6.93
C CYS A 163 6.44 -4.79 5.59
N ALA A 164 5.65 -5.40 4.71
CA ALA A 164 6.07 -5.75 3.36
C ALA A 164 6.44 -4.50 2.55
N ILE A 165 5.62 -3.43 2.62
CA ILE A 165 5.91 -2.13 1.98
C ILE A 165 7.16 -1.49 2.60
N ALA A 166 7.35 -1.56 3.92
CA ALA A 166 8.56 -1.05 4.58
C ALA A 166 9.81 -1.83 4.20
N GLN A 167 9.70 -3.15 4.00
CA GLN A 167 10.78 -3.98 3.47
C GLN A 167 11.12 -3.59 2.03
N ASP A 168 10.10 -3.38 1.18
CA ASP A 168 10.31 -2.92 -0.20
C ASP A 168 11.00 -1.56 -0.21
N SER A 169 10.57 -0.64 0.65
CA SER A 169 11.16 0.70 0.77
C SER A 169 12.64 0.63 1.15
N ARG A 170 13.01 -0.21 2.12
CA ARG A 170 14.41 -0.43 2.54
C ARG A 170 15.27 -1.12 1.47
N GLN A 171 14.65 -1.84 0.54
CA GLN A 171 15.37 -2.43 -0.59
C GLN A 171 15.60 -1.41 -1.70
N VAL A 172 14.66 -0.47 -1.87
CA VAL A 172 14.69 0.56 -2.91
C VAL A 172 15.55 1.76 -2.53
N GLU A 173 15.57 2.14 -1.26
CA GLU A 173 16.41 3.20 -0.68
C GLU A 173 17.80 2.67 -0.31
#